data_AF-A0A8T5BFS9-F1
#
_entry.id   AF-A0A8T5BFS9-F1
#
_cell.length_a   1.000
_cell.length_b   1.000
_cell.length_c   1.000
_cell.angle_alpha   90.00
_cell.angle_beta   90.00
_cell.angle_gamma   90.00
#
_symmetry.space_group_name_H-M   'P 1'
#
loop_
_entity.id
_entity.type
_entity.pdbx_description
1 polymer ?
#
loop_
_entity_poly.entity_id
_entity_poly.type
_entity_poly.pdbx_seq_one_letter_code
_entity_poly.pdbx_strand_id
1 'polypeptide(L)'
;MSFSIFRSTSCKKIDATIITHEDLDHLNEDFVFSVSKNTKCLFIGSPSVSELLKSWGINEERIVTLKEYEETKVKDIKVIALPSYDPIPKTANTYILEVDGVKVFHSGDSLFFEGYYEVGRKYEVDIALISLGNIPLDKKFITTQVKWFK
;
A
#
# COMPACT_ATOMS: atom_id res chain seq x y z
N MET A 1 -31.55 -0.10 -13.63
CA MET A 1 -30.59 0.55 -12.72
C MET A 1 -29.24 -0.10 -12.95
N SER A 2 -28.32 0.57 -13.66
CA SER A 2 -26.96 0.08 -13.82
C SER A 2 -26.20 0.43 -12.55
N PHE A 3 -25.85 -0.57 -11.74
CA PHE A 3 -24.90 -0.37 -10.66
C PHE A 3 -23.56 -0.01 -11.30
N SER A 4 -23.15 1.25 -11.18
CA SER A 4 -21.80 1.69 -11.47
C SER A 4 -20.87 1.12 -10.39
N ILE A 5 -20.61 -0.19 -10.47
CA ILE A 5 -19.43 -0.80 -9.87
C ILE A 5 -18.24 -0.05 -10.48
N PHE A 6 -17.34 0.44 -9.64
CA PHE A 6 -16.15 1.17 -10.04
C PHE A 6 -15.38 0.38 -11.12
N ARG A 7 -15.62 0.70 -12.39
CA ARG A 7 -15.03 -0.01 -13.52
C ARG A 7 -13.75 0.71 -13.89
N SER A 8 -12.61 0.03 -13.81
CA SER A 8 -11.30 0.58 -14.14
C SER A 8 -11.29 1.26 -15.52
N THR A 9 -11.98 0.67 -16.50
CA THR A 9 -12.11 1.20 -17.87
C THR A 9 -12.85 2.54 -17.98
N SER A 10 -13.63 2.91 -16.96
CA SER A 10 -14.38 4.17 -16.91
C SER A 10 -13.71 5.22 -16.04
N CYS A 11 -12.60 4.88 -15.38
CA CYS A 11 -11.86 5.80 -14.55
C CYS A 11 -11.17 6.88 -15.41
N LYS A 12 -11.49 8.15 -15.15
CA LYS A 12 -10.94 9.30 -15.91
C LYS A 12 -9.99 10.17 -15.09
N LYS A 13 -9.95 9.99 -13.77
CA LYS A 13 -9.15 10.85 -12.88
C LYS A 13 -8.62 10.04 -11.69
N ILE A 14 -7.33 9.73 -11.74
CA ILE A 14 -6.52 9.23 -10.64
C ILE A 14 -5.18 9.96 -10.75
N ASP A 15 -4.68 10.48 -9.62
CA ASP A 15 -3.38 11.14 -9.57
C ASP A 15 -2.26 10.15 -9.19
N ALA A 16 -2.55 9.22 -8.28
CA ALA A 16 -1.66 8.09 -7.97
C ALA A 16 -2.44 6.84 -7.56
N THR A 17 -1.87 5.68 -7.86
CA THR A 17 -2.26 4.35 -7.36
C THR A 17 -1.16 3.87 -6.43
N ILE A 18 -1.49 3.54 -5.17
CA ILE A 18 -0.53 3.05 -4.17
C ILE A 18 -0.79 1.55 -3.98
N ILE A 19 0.26 0.74 -4.09
CA ILE A 19 0.19 -0.72 -4.13
C ILE A 19 1.10 -1.28 -3.04
N THR A 20 0.55 -2.09 -2.15
CA THR A 20 1.27 -2.66 -0.99
C THR A 20 2.29 -3.72 -1.38
N HIS A 21 1.89 -4.64 -2.27
CA HIS A 21 2.70 -5.76 -2.73
C HIS A 21 2.10 -6.31 -4.04
N GLU A 22 2.77 -7.28 -4.66
CA GLU A 22 2.47 -7.74 -6.03
C GLU A 22 1.45 -8.88 -6.17
N ASP A 23 0.81 -9.30 -5.08
CA ASP A 23 -0.18 -10.38 -5.13
C ASP A 23 -1.45 -9.92 -5.86
N LEU A 24 -2.16 -10.85 -6.49
CA LEU A 24 -3.23 -10.56 -7.46
C LEU A 24 -4.42 -9.78 -6.88
N ASP A 25 -4.68 -9.93 -5.58
CA ASP A 25 -5.71 -9.23 -4.83
C ASP A 25 -5.30 -7.81 -4.40
N HIS A 26 -4.01 -7.48 -4.51
CA HIS A 26 -3.46 -6.14 -4.25
C HIS A 26 -2.95 -5.43 -5.52
N LEU A 27 -2.68 -6.17 -6.59
CA LEU A 27 -2.21 -5.67 -7.87
C LEU A 27 -2.87 -6.40 -9.05
N ASN A 28 -3.79 -5.72 -9.71
CA ASN A 28 -4.60 -6.28 -10.79
C ASN A 28 -4.23 -5.67 -12.16
N GLU A 29 -3.92 -6.52 -13.14
CA GLU A 29 -3.50 -6.12 -14.49
C GLU A 29 -4.58 -5.31 -15.24
N ASP A 30 -5.84 -5.73 -15.16
CA ASP A 30 -6.96 -5.08 -15.85
C ASP A 30 -7.16 -3.65 -15.33
N PHE A 31 -6.98 -3.47 -14.01
CA PHE A 31 -6.99 -2.16 -13.39
C PHE A 31 -5.81 -1.31 -13.89
N VAL A 32 -4.59 -1.83 -13.80
CA VAL A 32 -3.37 -1.10 -14.18
C VAL A 32 -3.43 -0.68 -15.64
N PHE A 33 -3.75 -1.57 -16.57
CA PHE A 33 -3.81 -1.24 -18.00
C PHE A 33 -4.90 -0.22 -18.31
N SER A 34 -6.09 -0.38 -17.73
CA SER A 34 -7.20 0.55 -17.96
C SER A 34 -6.88 1.95 -17.42
N VAL A 35 -6.35 2.05 -16.21
CA VAL A 35 -6.01 3.33 -15.57
C VAL A 35 -4.80 3.97 -16.25
N SER A 36 -3.79 3.18 -16.61
CA SER A 36 -2.62 3.59 -17.39
C SER A 36 -3.01 4.20 -18.74
N LYS A 37 -4.01 3.64 -19.42
CA LYS A 37 -4.52 4.16 -20.70
C LYS A 37 -5.35 5.43 -20.53
N ASN A 38 -6.17 5.48 -19.50
CA ASN A 38 -7.18 6.53 -19.34
C ASN A 38 -6.70 7.74 -18.54
N THR A 39 -5.56 7.63 -17.84
CA THR A 39 -5.06 8.67 -16.93
C THR A 39 -3.54 8.85 -17.04
N LYS A 40 -3.02 9.84 -16.33
CA LYS A 40 -1.58 10.07 -16.15
C LYS A 40 -1.12 9.71 -14.72
N CYS A 41 -1.83 8.81 -14.03
CA CYS A 41 -1.52 8.52 -12.64
C CYS A 41 -0.08 7.99 -12.47
N LEU A 42 0.50 8.28 -11.32
CA LEU A 42 1.69 7.58 -10.84
C LEU A 42 1.28 6.22 -10.25
N PHE A 43 2.14 5.22 -10.39
CA PHE A 43 2.02 3.93 -9.72
C PHE A 43 3.13 3.85 -8.68
N ILE A 44 2.76 3.79 -7.41
CA ILE A 44 3.66 3.83 -6.27
C ILE A 44 3.64 2.47 -5.58
N GLY A 45 4.79 1.86 -5.39
CA GLY A 45 4.86 0.51 -4.82
C GLY A 45 6.25 0.12 -4.34
N SER A 46 6.34 -1.10 -3.82
CA SER A 46 7.60 -1.74 -3.44
C SER A 46 8.49 -2.04 -4.67
N PRO A 47 9.76 -2.45 -4.48
CA PRO A 47 10.64 -2.86 -5.57
C PRO A 47 10.06 -3.96 -6.48
N SER A 48 9.43 -4.99 -5.91
CA SER A 48 8.79 -6.09 -6.68
C SER A 48 7.60 -5.60 -7.51
N VAL A 49 6.76 -4.72 -6.94
CA VAL A 49 5.65 -4.09 -7.67
C VAL A 49 6.18 -3.30 -8.86
N SER A 50 7.25 -2.52 -8.65
CA SER A 50 7.85 -1.71 -9.71
C SER A 50 8.44 -2.56 -10.82
N GLU A 51 9.11 -3.67 -10.48
CA GLU A 51 9.62 -4.66 -11.44
C GLU A 51 8.49 -5.27 -12.28
N LEU A 52 7.39 -5.66 -11.63
CA LEU A 52 6.23 -6.24 -12.31
C LEU A 52 5.55 -5.23 -13.26
N LEU A 53 5.34 -3.99 -12.81
CA LEU A 53 4.78 -2.92 -13.64
C LEU A 53 5.66 -2.63 -14.87
N LYS A 54 6.99 -2.64 -14.73
CA LYS A 54 7.92 -2.51 -15.85
C LYS A 54 7.81 -3.69 -16.82
N SER A 55 7.68 -4.91 -16.31
CA SER A 55 7.49 -6.11 -17.13
C SER A 55 6.19 -6.06 -17.95
N TRP A 56 5.16 -5.36 -17.44
CA TRP A 56 3.90 -5.11 -18.12
C TRP A 56 3.95 -3.93 -19.11
N GLY A 57 5.11 -3.27 -19.26
CA GLY A 57 5.31 -2.18 -20.21
C GLY A 57 4.77 -0.83 -19.74
N ILE A 58 4.55 -0.65 -18.44
CA ILE A 58 4.19 0.67 -17.89
C ILE A 58 5.41 1.59 -17.97
N ASN A 59 5.23 2.78 -18.55
CA ASN A 59 6.28 3.80 -18.64
C ASN A 59 6.93 4.06 -17.27
N GLU A 60 8.25 3.89 -17.19
CA GLU A 60 9.06 4.05 -15.97
C GLU A 60 8.92 5.42 -15.32
N GLU A 61 8.69 6.49 -16.10
CA GLU A 61 8.45 7.84 -15.57
C GLU A 61 7.17 7.94 -14.72
N ARG A 62 6.27 6.97 -14.85
CA ARG A 62 5.04 6.87 -14.05
C ARG A 62 5.16 5.89 -12.90
N ILE A 63 6.32 5.27 -12.68
CA ILE A 63 6.54 4.30 -11.61
C ILE A 63 7.41 4.95 -10.53
N VAL A 64 6.89 4.98 -9.30
CA VAL A 64 7.62 5.45 -8.12
C VAL A 64 7.89 4.24 -7.24
N THR A 65 9.14 3.78 -7.24
CA THR A 65 9.58 2.73 -6.33
C THR A 65 9.94 3.35 -4.98
N LEU A 66 9.31 2.85 -3.91
CA LEU A 66 9.69 3.21 -2.55
C LEU A 66 10.18 1.97 -1.80
N LYS A 67 11.36 2.06 -1.22
CA LYS A 67 11.85 1.15 -0.18
C LYS A 67 11.35 1.60 1.19
N GLU A 68 11.50 0.74 2.19
CA GLU A 68 11.13 1.06 3.58
C GLU A 68 11.75 2.39 4.03
N TYR A 69 10.93 3.22 4.66
CA TYR A 69 11.24 4.58 5.14
C TYR A 69 11.52 5.63 4.07
N GLU A 70 11.42 5.29 2.78
CA GLU A 70 11.41 6.28 1.71
C GLU A 70 10.01 6.91 1.60
N GLU A 71 9.99 8.14 1.09
CA GLU A 71 8.76 8.91 0.95
C GLU A 71 8.69 9.59 -0.40
N THR A 72 7.46 9.86 -0.84
CA THR A 72 7.17 10.71 -1.99
C THR A 72 6.00 11.62 -1.68
N LYS A 73 5.74 12.57 -2.58
CA LYS A 73 4.63 13.51 -2.46
C LYS A 73 3.81 13.50 -3.75
N VAL A 74 2.50 13.31 -3.61
CA VAL A 74 1.54 13.39 -4.69
C VAL A 74 0.58 14.53 -4.36
N LYS A 75 0.71 15.65 -5.07
CA LYS A 75 0.02 16.91 -4.72
C LYS A 75 0.31 17.27 -3.27
N ASP A 76 -0.71 17.39 -2.42
CA ASP A 76 -0.57 17.74 -1.01
C ASP A 76 -0.53 16.52 -0.08
N ILE A 77 -0.53 15.31 -0.65
CA ILE A 77 -0.49 14.06 0.10
C ILE A 77 0.95 13.57 0.16
N LYS A 78 1.47 13.41 1.38
CA LYS A 78 2.75 12.75 1.62
C LYS A 78 2.50 11.24 1.77
N VAL A 79 3.28 10.44 1.06
CA VAL A 79 3.20 8.98 1.07
C VAL A 79 4.52 8.44 1.60
N ILE A 80 4.49 7.73 2.72
CA ILE A 80 5.66 7.18 3.38
C ILE A 80 5.57 5.67 3.34
N ALA A 81 6.53 5.00 2.70
CA ALA A 81 6.64 3.56 2.75
C ALA A 81 7.24 3.13 4.09
N LEU A 82 6.69 2.08 4.67
CA LEU A 82 7.10 1.53 5.96
C LEU A 82 7.24 0.00 5.82
N PRO A 83 8.01 -0.63 6.73
CA PRO A 83 8.18 -2.08 6.69
C PRO A 83 6.85 -2.84 6.74
N SER A 84 6.81 -3.98 6.05
CA SER A 84 5.70 -4.93 6.06
C SER A 84 6.23 -6.30 6.48
N TYR A 85 5.48 -7.01 7.32
CA TYR A 85 5.74 -8.40 7.65
C TYR A 85 4.74 -9.33 6.96
N ASP A 86 4.81 -9.34 5.64
CA ASP A 86 4.06 -10.23 4.76
C ASP A 86 5.02 -11.30 4.19
N PRO A 87 4.83 -12.60 4.52
CA PRO A 87 5.77 -13.64 4.13
C PRO A 87 5.59 -14.17 2.70
N ILE A 88 4.53 -13.77 2.00
CA ILE A 88 4.16 -14.31 0.68
C ILE A 88 4.86 -13.55 -0.47
N PRO A 89 4.73 -12.21 -0.59
CA PRO A 89 5.31 -11.47 -1.71
C PRO A 89 6.83 -11.36 -1.61
N LYS A 90 7.48 -11.07 -2.74
CA LYS A 90 8.93 -10.83 -2.82
C LYS A 90 9.34 -9.58 -2.04
N THR A 91 8.54 -8.51 -2.13
CA THR A 91 8.68 -7.32 -1.28
C THR A 91 7.32 -6.67 -1.03
N ALA A 92 7.09 -6.21 0.20
CA ALA A 92 5.87 -5.52 0.58
C ALA A 92 6.17 -4.25 1.38
N ASN A 93 5.32 -3.24 1.23
CA ASN A 93 5.33 -2.04 2.06
C ASN A 93 3.98 -1.87 2.76
N THR A 94 4.03 -1.34 3.98
CA THR A 94 2.90 -0.62 4.57
C THR A 94 3.05 0.87 4.28
N TYR A 95 1.98 1.66 4.45
CA TYR A 95 2.02 3.08 4.09
C TYR A 95 1.43 3.98 5.17
N ILE A 96 2.02 5.16 5.34
CA ILE A 96 1.32 6.31 5.91
C ILE A 96 0.98 7.28 4.78
N LEU A 97 -0.29 7.67 4.74
CA LEU A 97 -0.79 8.77 3.93
C LEU A 97 -1.06 9.95 4.86
N GLU A 98 -0.27 11.00 4.72
CA GLU A 98 -0.44 12.23 5.47
C GLU A 98 -1.05 13.31 4.58
N VAL A 99 -2.21 13.83 5.00
CA VAL A 99 -2.97 14.86 4.29
C VAL A 99 -3.61 15.80 5.30
N ASP A 100 -3.37 17.11 5.15
CA ASP A 100 -3.92 18.15 6.04
C ASP A 100 -3.74 17.86 7.54
N GLY A 101 -2.60 17.27 7.91
CA GLY A 101 -2.25 16.90 9.28
C GLY A 101 -2.82 15.56 9.76
N VAL A 102 -3.71 14.92 9.00
CA VAL A 102 -4.25 13.58 9.30
C VAL A 102 -3.35 12.51 8.71
N LYS A 103 -3.00 11.50 9.52
CA LYS A 103 -2.17 10.36 9.12
C LYS A 103 -2.97 9.07 9.12
N VAL A 104 -3.14 8.51 7.91
CA VAL A 104 -3.80 7.23 7.69
C VAL A 104 -2.74 6.16 7.45
N PHE A 105 -2.70 5.15 8.32
CA PHE A 105 -1.87 3.96 8.16
C PHE A 105 -2.62 2.88 7.39
N HIS A 106 -1.97 2.25 6.41
CA HIS A 106 -2.50 1.11 5.65
C HIS A 106 -1.52 -0.07 5.74
N SER A 107 -1.94 -1.16 6.38
CA SER A 107 -1.08 -2.32 6.63
C SER A 107 -0.81 -3.21 5.42
N GLY A 108 -1.64 -3.12 4.37
CA GLY A 108 -1.73 -4.22 3.42
C GLY A 108 -2.00 -5.52 4.19
N ASP A 109 -1.36 -6.60 3.76
CA ASP A 109 -1.49 -7.92 4.42
C ASP A 109 -0.36 -8.23 5.39
N SER A 110 0.37 -7.19 5.83
CA SER A 110 1.36 -7.34 6.89
C SER A 110 0.74 -7.95 8.14
N LEU A 111 1.33 -9.06 8.58
CA LEU A 111 1.07 -9.63 9.89
C LEU A 111 1.51 -8.63 10.97
N PHE A 112 1.02 -8.84 12.20
CA PHE A 112 1.53 -8.08 13.33
C PHE A 112 3.01 -8.41 13.56
N PHE A 113 3.83 -7.38 13.78
CA PHE A 113 5.25 -7.50 14.13
C PHE A 113 5.67 -6.28 14.96
N GLU A 114 6.87 -6.35 15.56
CA GLU A 114 7.33 -5.30 16.49
C GLU A 114 7.51 -3.92 15.82
N GLY A 115 7.73 -3.86 14.51
CA GLY A 115 7.85 -2.59 13.80
C GLY A 115 6.57 -1.72 13.85
N TYR A 116 5.39 -2.30 14.06
CA TYR A 116 4.17 -1.52 14.30
C TYR A 116 4.26 -0.64 15.55
N TYR A 117 4.99 -1.07 16.58
CA TYR A 117 5.22 -0.25 17.76
C TYR A 117 6.04 0.98 17.43
N GLU A 118 7.09 0.82 16.61
CA GLU A 118 7.92 1.94 16.15
C GLU A 118 7.11 2.90 15.26
N VAL A 119 6.28 2.36 14.37
CA VAL A 119 5.38 3.16 13.52
C VAL A 119 4.42 4.00 14.38
N GLY A 120 3.73 3.37 15.34
CA GLY A 120 2.80 4.07 16.22
C GLY A 120 3.48 5.17 17.05
N ARG A 121 4.69 4.91 17.56
CA ARG A 121 5.47 5.89 18.32
C ARG A 121 6.02 7.04 17.50
N LYS A 122 6.50 6.78 16.28
CA LYS A 122 7.21 7.77 15.48
C LYS A 122 6.26 8.67 14.71
N TYR A 123 5.13 8.15 14.26
CA TYR A 123 4.28 8.86 13.32
C TYR A 123 2.98 9.39 13.92
N GLU A 124 2.54 8.95 15.11
CA GLU A 124 1.26 9.35 15.70
C GLU A 124 0.11 9.17 14.70
N VAL A 125 -0.28 7.91 14.48
CA VAL A 125 -1.29 7.51 13.49
C VAL A 125 -2.70 7.87 13.99
N ASP A 126 -3.47 8.59 13.16
CA ASP A 126 -4.85 8.98 13.47
C ASP A 126 -5.87 7.89 13.08
N ILE A 127 -5.67 7.26 11.92
CA ILE A 127 -6.55 6.22 11.38
C ILE A 127 -5.69 5.03 10.94
N ALA A 128 -6.05 3.81 11.35
CA ALA A 128 -5.37 2.59 10.95
C ALA A 128 -6.29 1.64 10.18
N LEU A 129 -5.88 1.26 8.97
CA LEU A 129 -6.50 0.23 8.14
C LEU A 129 -5.66 -1.04 8.28
N ILE A 130 -6.17 -2.02 9.01
CA ILE A 130 -5.47 -3.25 9.38
C ILE A 130 -6.19 -4.46 8.78
N SER A 131 -5.48 -5.28 8.01
CA SER A 131 -5.98 -6.59 7.58
C SER A 131 -6.08 -7.54 8.77
N LEU A 132 -7.29 -8.08 9.02
CA LEU A 132 -7.58 -8.97 10.15
C LEU A 132 -7.87 -10.42 9.72
N GLY A 133 -7.59 -10.77 8.45
CA GLY A 133 -7.87 -12.08 7.85
C GLY A 133 -6.62 -12.95 7.67
N ASN A 134 -6.84 -14.24 7.37
CA ASN A 134 -5.83 -15.21 6.90
C ASN A 134 -4.52 -15.32 7.73
N ILE A 135 -4.61 -15.27 9.07
CA ILE A 135 -3.44 -15.46 9.94
C ILE A 135 -3.03 -16.95 9.97
N PRO A 136 -1.79 -17.31 9.59
CA PRO A 136 -1.29 -18.67 9.73
C PRO A 136 -1.46 -19.19 11.17
N LEU A 137 -1.93 -20.43 11.33
CA LEU A 137 -2.28 -21.00 12.65
C LEU A 137 -1.11 -20.98 13.65
N ASP A 138 0.12 -21.08 13.16
CA ASP A 138 1.37 -21.03 13.92
C ASP A 138 1.79 -19.61 14.34
N LYS A 139 1.20 -18.57 13.76
CA LYS A 139 1.49 -17.15 14.06
C LYS A 139 0.45 -16.44 14.93
N LYS A 140 -0.51 -17.18 15.49
CA LYS A 140 -1.60 -16.66 16.35
C LYS A 140 -1.14 -15.87 17.59
N PHE A 141 0.10 -16.02 18.03
CA PHE A 141 0.57 -15.49 19.33
C PHE A 141 1.19 -14.09 19.27
N ILE A 142 1.43 -13.52 18.09
CA ILE A 142 2.10 -12.20 17.99
C ILE A 142 1.18 -11.05 18.48
N THR A 143 -0.14 -11.30 18.61
CA THR A 143 -1.14 -10.30 19.02
C THR A 143 -1.26 -10.09 20.54
N THR A 144 -0.58 -10.89 21.39
CA THR A 144 -0.86 -10.91 22.85
C THR A 144 0.23 -10.32 23.75
N GLN A 145 1.34 -9.79 23.22
CA GLN A 145 2.43 -9.26 24.06
C GLN A 145 2.72 -7.77 23.93
N VAL A 146 1.94 -7.00 23.17
CA VAL A 146 2.00 -5.54 23.29
C VAL A 146 1.19 -5.15 24.52
N LYS A 147 1.85 -5.12 25.68
CA LYS A 147 1.33 -4.43 26.86
C LYS A 147 1.05 -2.99 26.44
N TRP A 148 -0.22 -2.66 26.28
CA TRP A 148 -0.68 -1.28 26.19
C TRP A 148 -0.30 -0.59 27.49
N PHE A 149 0.82 0.14 27.48
CA PHE A 149 1.16 1.04 28.58
C PHE A 149 0.32 2.31 28.41
N LYS A 150 -0.37 2.67 29.49
CA LYS A 150 -1.18 3.88 29.65
C LYS A 150 -0.38 5.15 29.40
#